data_AF-A0A0N1NP40-F1
#
_entry.id   AF-A0A0N1NP40-F1
#
_cell.length_a   1.000
_cell.length_b   1.000
_cell.length_c   1.000
_cell.angle_alpha   90.00
_cell.angle_beta   90.00
_cell.angle_gamma   90.00
#
_symmetry.space_group_name_H-M   'P 1'
#
loop_
_entity.id
_entity.type
_entity.pdbx_description
1 polymer ?
#
loop_
_entity_poly.entity_id
_entity_poly.type
_entity_poly.pdbx_seq_one_letter_code
_entity_poly.pdbx_strand_id
1 'polypeptide(L)'
;MEPHEAADAVIADMRDHRITGDGSGLFTATRHIGLLCHLAARMAADAEYQLAPNIAGLPPAEALGQTTGHLGRAIAHYTQALAPLITLAQPRAQATLQKQLDAIDQHSRLRVHLDDAGQALAAARDCLGAPCRPTTPNATASVPVPAPTARRRS
;
A
#
# COMPACT_ATOMS: atom_id res chain seq x y z
N MET A 1 -0.86 4.70 18.71
CA MET A 1 -1.56 3.97 17.64
C MET A 1 -0.50 3.28 16.85
N GLU A 2 -0.55 1.97 16.76
CA GLU A 2 0.44 1.17 16.04
C GLU A 2 0.22 1.26 14.52
N PRO A 3 1.25 0.95 13.69
CA PRO A 3 1.11 0.98 12.23
C PRO A 3 -0.03 0.12 11.69
N HIS A 4 -0.23 -1.08 12.26
CA HIS A 4 -1.32 -1.99 11.87
C HIS A 4 -2.69 -1.43 12.26
N GLU A 5 -2.83 -0.83 13.44
CA GLU A 5 -4.07 -0.18 13.88
C GLU A 5 -4.43 0.99 12.96
N ALA A 6 -3.43 1.80 12.55
CA ALA A 6 -3.64 2.91 11.65
C ALA A 6 -4.11 2.45 10.27
N ALA A 7 -3.50 1.39 9.73
CA ALA A 7 -3.91 0.80 8.46
C ALA A 7 -5.32 0.21 8.55
N ASP A 8 -5.65 -0.52 9.61
CA ASP A 8 -6.97 -1.11 9.82
C ASP A 8 -8.05 -0.02 10.00
N ALA A 9 -7.75 1.06 10.70
CA ALA A 9 -8.67 2.19 10.86
C ALA A 9 -8.97 2.87 9.51
N VAL A 10 -7.96 3.10 8.67
CA VAL A 10 -8.15 3.66 7.32
C VAL A 10 -8.94 2.69 6.44
N ILE A 11 -8.62 1.40 6.46
CA ILE A 11 -9.35 0.39 5.69
C ILE A 11 -10.81 0.31 6.14
N ALA A 12 -11.09 0.38 7.44
CA ALA A 12 -12.44 0.40 7.97
C ALA A 12 -13.21 1.64 7.51
N ASP A 13 -12.61 2.83 7.65
CA ASP A 13 -13.20 4.09 7.20
C ASP A 13 -13.54 4.07 5.70
N MET A 14 -12.65 3.52 4.87
CA MET A 14 -12.89 3.41 3.43
C MET A 14 -14.01 2.42 3.08
N ARG A 15 -14.23 1.38 3.90
CA ARG A 15 -15.35 0.45 3.74
C ARG A 15 -16.69 1.07 4.13
N ASP A 16 -16.67 1.93 5.14
CA ASP A 16 -17.85 2.66 5.63
C ASP A 16 -18.27 3.78 4.67
N HIS A 17 -17.31 4.37 3.95
CA HIS A 17 -17.54 5.43 2.97
C HIS A 17 -17.36 4.92 1.54
N ARG A 18 -18.33 4.13 1.05
CA ARG A 18 -18.23 3.56 -0.32
C ARG A 18 -18.36 4.64 -1.40
N ILE A 19 -17.58 4.48 -2.46
CA ILE A 19 -17.64 5.33 -3.64
C ILE A 19 -18.84 4.93 -4.50
N THR A 20 -19.69 5.92 -4.80
CA THR A 20 -20.80 5.82 -5.74
C THR A 20 -20.43 6.42 -7.09
N GLY A 21 -21.22 6.17 -8.13
CA GLY A 21 -21.02 6.76 -9.47
C GLY A 21 -21.54 8.19 -9.62
N ASP A 22 -21.87 8.89 -8.54
CA ASP A 22 -22.42 10.24 -8.56
C ASP A 22 -21.41 11.29 -8.05
N GLY A 23 -21.85 12.54 -7.92
CA GLY A 23 -20.99 13.63 -7.44
C GLY A 23 -20.40 13.44 -6.04
N SER A 24 -21.04 12.63 -5.17
CA SER A 24 -20.49 12.28 -3.86
C SER A 24 -19.33 11.28 -3.98
N GLY A 25 -19.36 10.42 -4.99
CA GLY A 25 -18.28 9.47 -5.28
C GLY A 25 -16.93 10.14 -5.54
N LEU A 26 -16.92 11.26 -6.27
CA LEU A 26 -15.69 12.02 -6.54
C LEU A 26 -15.09 12.61 -5.26
N PHE A 27 -15.94 13.17 -4.39
CA PHE A 27 -15.51 13.70 -3.09
C PHE A 27 -14.93 12.58 -2.21
N THR A 28 -15.64 11.46 -2.11
CA THR A 28 -15.20 10.29 -1.33
C THR A 28 -13.88 9.72 -1.84
N ALA A 29 -13.71 9.58 -3.16
CA ALA A 29 -12.46 9.12 -3.76
C ALA A 29 -11.28 10.05 -3.43
N THR A 30 -11.50 11.36 -3.50
CA THR A 30 -10.46 12.36 -3.18
C THR A 30 -10.09 12.33 -1.69
N ARG A 31 -11.09 12.16 -0.81
CA ARG A 31 -10.86 11.96 0.63
C ARG A 31 -10.04 10.69 0.90
N HIS A 32 -10.36 9.59 0.23
CA HIS A 32 -9.60 8.33 0.35
C HIS A 32 -8.14 8.50 -0.09
N ILE A 33 -7.90 9.19 -1.23
CA ILE A 33 -6.53 9.52 -1.66
C ILE A 33 -5.78 10.28 -0.57
N GLY A 34 -6.41 11.30 0.04
CA GLY A 34 -5.79 12.08 1.13
C GLY A 34 -5.41 11.20 2.33
N LEU A 35 -6.32 10.33 2.78
CA LEU A 35 -6.06 9.41 3.89
C LEU A 35 -4.92 8.44 3.57
N LEU A 36 -4.89 7.89 2.37
CA LEU A 36 -3.84 6.99 1.92
C LEU A 36 -2.47 7.68 1.82
N CYS A 37 -2.43 8.92 1.31
CA CYS A 37 -1.21 9.72 1.27
C CYS A 37 -0.66 9.96 2.68
N HIS A 38 -1.53 10.31 3.64
CA HIS A 38 -1.12 10.46 5.04
C HIS A 38 -0.60 9.16 5.65
N LEU A 39 -1.29 8.04 5.39
CA LEU A 39 -0.86 6.73 5.87
C LEU A 39 0.50 6.32 5.26
N ALA A 40 0.70 6.52 3.96
CA ALA A 40 1.95 6.21 3.28
C ALA A 40 3.12 7.04 3.80
N ALA A 41 2.92 8.36 3.99
CA ALA A 41 3.94 9.22 4.58
C ALA A 41 4.31 8.78 6.01
N ARG A 42 3.30 8.37 6.79
CA ARG A 42 3.53 7.82 8.13
C ARG A 42 4.31 6.51 8.10
N MET A 43 3.95 5.55 7.24
CA MET A 43 4.69 4.28 7.12
C MET A 43 6.15 4.51 6.71
N ALA A 44 6.40 5.47 5.81
CA ALA A 44 7.76 5.84 5.41
C ALA A 44 8.56 6.43 6.58
N ALA A 45 7.95 7.31 7.37
CA ALA A 45 8.57 7.88 8.57
C ALA A 45 8.84 6.82 9.65
N ASP A 46 7.90 5.90 9.88
CA ASP A 46 8.07 4.79 10.82
C ASP A 46 9.21 3.86 10.36
N ALA A 47 9.38 3.66 9.04
CA ALA A 47 10.48 2.87 8.49
C ALA A 47 11.85 3.54 8.73
N GLU A 48 11.94 4.85 8.53
CA GLU A 48 13.15 5.63 8.84
C GLU A 48 13.47 5.59 10.34
N TYR A 49 12.46 5.71 11.19
CA TYR A 49 12.62 5.67 12.65
C TYR A 49 13.10 4.30 13.14
N GLN A 50 12.67 3.20 12.51
CA GLN A 50 13.16 1.85 12.78
C GLN A 50 14.65 1.64 12.45
N LEU A 51 15.19 2.38 11.49
CA LEU A 51 16.62 2.31 11.17
C LEU A 51 17.48 3.05 12.20
N ALA A 52 16.87 3.84 13.09
CA ALA A 52 17.57 4.51 14.17
C ALA A 52 17.95 3.51 15.30
N PRO A 53 19.12 3.70 15.94
CA PRO A 53 19.57 2.80 17.00
C PRO A 53 18.62 2.83 18.22
N ASN A 54 18.36 1.66 18.80
CA ASN A 54 17.60 1.44 20.04
C ASN A 54 16.08 1.69 20.00
N ILE A 55 15.46 1.72 18.82
CA ILE A 55 13.99 1.73 18.72
C ILE A 55 13.45 0.29 18.73
N ALA A 56 12.53 0.01 19.65
CA ALA A 56 11.80 -1.25 19.75
C ALA A 56 10.29 -0.98 19.68
N GLY A 57 9.55 -1.92 19.11
CA GLY A 57 8.07 -1.90 19.10
C GLY A 57 7.42 -1.65 17.75
N LEU A 58 8.14 -1.12 16.75
CA LEU A 58 7.62 -0.96 15.39
C LEU A 58 7.82 -2.25 14.55
N PRO A 59 7.03 -2.45 13.48
CA PRO A 59 7.33 -3.47 12.47
C PRO A 59 8.70 -3.23 11.80
N PRO A 60 9.33 -4.23 11.16
CA PRO A 60 10.59 -4.05 10.46
C PRO A 60 10.50 -2.98 9.37
N ALA A 61 11.59 -2.23 9.16
CA ALA A 61 11.66 -1.22 8.11
C ALA A 61 11.32 -1.79 6.71
N GLU A 62 11.67 -3.05 6.44
CA GLU A 62 11.30 -3.73 5.19
C GLU A 62 9.78 -3.88 5.05
N ALA A 63 9.09 -4.36 6.09
CA ALA A 63 7.64 -4.51 6.09
C ALA A 63 6.93 -3.15 5.93
N LEU A 64 7.43 -2.11 6.60
CA LEU A 64 6.93 -0.74 6.48
C LEU A 64 7.17 -0.17 5.08
N GLY A 65 8.33 -0.43 4.48
CA GLY A 65 8.66 -0.05 3.10
C GLY A 65 7.76 -0.74 2.07
N GLN A 66 7.55 -2.05 2.21
CA GLN A 66 6.64 -2.82 1.35
C GLN A 66 5.20 -2.32 1.49
N THR A 67 4.74 -2.10 2.73
CA THR A 67 3.42 -1.52 3.03
C THR A 67 3.27 -0.17 2.32
N THR A 68 4.26 0.72 2.43
CA THR A 68 4.26 2.02 1.76
C THR A 68 4.13 1.88 0.24
N GLY A 69 4.84 0.92 -0.36
CA GLY A 69 4.74 0.62 -1.79
C GLY A 69 3.34 0.17 -2.21
N HIS A 70 2.69 -0.69 -1.41
CA HIS A 70 1.31 -1.12 -1.66
C HIS A 70 0.30 0.01 -1.49
N LEU A 71 0.48 0.88 -0.49
CA LEU A 71 -0.32 2.10 -0.33
C LEU A 71 -0.17 3.02 -1.55
N GLY A 72 1.04 3.17 -2.08
CA GLY A 72 1.30 3.90 -3.34
C GLY A 72 0.51 3.34 -4.53
N ARG A 73 0.42 2.01 -4.65
CA ARG A 73 -0.41 1.36 -5.70
C ARG A 73 -1.90 1.63 -5.49
N ALA A 74 -2.39 1.56 -4.25
CA ALA A 74 -3.78 1.90 -3.95
C ALA A 74 -4.10 3.35 -4.33
N ILE A 75 -3.22 4.31 -4.00
CA ILE A 75 -3.34 5.72 -4.39
C ILE A 75 -3.43 5.87 -5.91
N ALA A 76 -2.57 5.16 -6.65
CA ALA A 76 -2.58 5.20 -8.11
C ALA A 76 -3.92 4.73 -8.68
N HIS A 77 -4.47 3.62 -8.18
CA HIS A 77 -5.76 3.11 -8.62
C HIS A 77 -6.93 4.05 -8.26
N TYR A 78 -6.94 4.64 -7.06
CA TYR A 78 -7.92 5.68 -6.73
C TYR A 78 -7.80 6.91 -7.65
N THR A 79 -6.57 7.28 -8.03
CA THR A 79 -6.33 8.39 -8.96
C THR A 79 -6.85 8.06 -10.36
N GLN A 80 -6.64 6.84 -10.83
CA GLN A 80 -7.20 6.35 -12.11
C GLN A 80 -8.74 6.30 -12.08
N ALA A 81 -9.35 6.01 -10.93
CA ALA A 81 -10.80 6.03 -10.74
C ALA A 81 -11.42 7.45 -10.84
N LEU A 82 -10.63 8.53 -10.71
CA LEU A 82 -11.15 9.89 -10.82
C LEU A 82 -11.72 10.20 -12.21
N ALA A 83 -11.09 9.71 -13.27
CA ALA A 83 -11.56 9.95 -14.65
C ALA A 83 -12.99 9.42 -14.89
N PRO A 84 -13.30 8.13 -14.66
CA PRO A 84 -14.67 7.65 -14.82
C PRO A 84 -15.64 8.32 -13.83
N LEU A 85 -15.22 8.66 -12.61
CA LEU A 85 -16.06 9.40 -11.65
C LEU A 85 -16.44 10.79 -12.16
N ILE A 86 -15.49 11.54 -12.72
CA ILE A 86 -15.74 12.86 -13.30
C ILE A 86 -16.73 12.73 -14.46
N THR A 87 -16.57 11.73 -15.33
CA THR A 87 -17.49 11.49 -16.45
C THR A 87 -18.89 11.12 -15.97
N LEU A 88 -19.00 10.26 -14.95
CA LEU A 88 -20.30 9.82 -14.41
C LEU A 88 -21.03 10.90 -13.62
N ALA A 89 -20.30 11.80 -12.96
CA ALA A 89 -20.87 12.91 -12.21
C ALA A 89 -21.46 14.03 -13.08
N GLN A 90 -21.23 14.02 -14.39
CA GLN A 90 -21.77 15.04 -15.29
C GLN A 90 -23.30 14.94 -15.42
N PRO A 91 -24.04 16.05 -15.35
CA PRO A 91 -25.49 16.06 -15.53
C PRO A 91 -25.90 15.48 -16.89
N ARG A 92 -26.75 14.45 -16.89
CA ARG A 92 -27.26 13.85 -18.13
C ARG A 92 -28.42 14.67 -18.69
N ALA A 93 -28.17 15.53 -19.66
CA ALA A 93 -29.23 15.96 -20.58
C ALA A 93 -29.60 14.80 -21.51
N GLN A 94 -30.90 14.44 -21.56
CA GLN A 94 -31.54 13.38 -22.35
C GLN A 94 -30.60 12.24 -22.79
N ALA A 95 -30.68 11.10 -22.09
CA ALA A 95 -29.82 9.95 -22.33
C ALA A 95 -30.14 9.31 -23.70
N THR A 96 -29.20 9.42 -24.64
CA THR A 96 -29.18 8.59 -25.84
C THR A 96 -28.69 7.18 -25.49
N LEU A 97 -28.99 6.18 -26.33
CA LEU A 97 -28.49 4.81 -26.15
C LEU A 97 -26.96 4.77 -26.05
N GLN A 98 -26.26 5.57 -26.87
CA GLN A 98 -24.80 5.67 -26.81
C GLN A 98 -24.32 6.15 -25.44
N LYS A 99 -24.93 7.20 -24.88
CA LYS A 99 -24.57 7.69 -23.54
C LYS A 99 -24.81 6.66 -22.44
N GLN A 100 -25.79 5.77 -22.61
CA GLN A 100 -26.03 4.68 -21.67
C GLN A 100 -24.94 3.61 -21.75
N LEU A 101 -24.52 3.24 -22.96
CA LEU A 101 -23.40 2.30 -23.17
C LEU A 101 -22.08 2.88 -22.62
N ASP A 102 -21.80 4.15 -22.91
CA ASP A 102 -20.61 4.83 -22.39
C ASP A 102 -20.62 4.85 -20.85
N ALA A 103 -21.79 5.08 -20.23
CA ALA A 103 -21.92 5.03 -18.78
C ALA A 103 -21.66 3.64 -18.20
N ILE A 104 -22.06 2.57 -18.88
CA ILE A 104 -21.77 1.19 -18.46
C ILE A 104 -20.26 0.94 -18.50
N ASP A 105 -19.59 1.38 -19.58
CA ASP A 105 -18.12 1.30 -19.70
C ASP A 105 -17.43 2.07 -18.56
N GLN A 106 -17.88 3.30 -18.26
CA GLN A 106 -17.32 4.07 -17.15
C GLN A 106 -17.52 3.38 -15.79
N HIS A 107 -18.69 2.79 -15.51
CA HIS A 107 -18.91 2.03 -14.27
C HIS A 107 -18.00 0.80 -14.20
N SER A 108 -17.80 0.10 -15.32
CA SER A 108 -16.90 -1.05 -15.40
C SER A 108 -15.46 -0.65 -15.07
N ARG A 109 -14.95 0.40 -15.70
CA ARG A 109 -13.59 0.94 -15.44
C ARG A 109 -13.43 1.40 -14.00
N LEU A 110 -14.43 2.12 -13.47
CA LEU A 110 -14.45 2.52 -12.06
C LEU A 110 -14.33 1.31 -11.15
N ARG A 111 -15.13 0.25 -11.39
CA ARG A 111 -15.09 -0.95 -10.56
C ARG A 111 -13.73 -1.64 -10.59
N VAL A 112 -13.12 -1.80 -11.76
CA VAL A 112 -11.78 -2.38 -11.90
C VAL A 112 -10.76 -1.64 -11.04
N HIS A 113 -10.72 -0.30 -11.13
CA HIS A 113 -9.79 0.49 -10.32
C HIS A 113 -10.06 0.39 -8.82
N LEU A 114 -11.32 0.34 -8.39
CA LEU A 114 -11.65 0.19 -6.96
C LEU A 114 -11.30 -1.21 -6.43
N ASP A 115 -11.52 -2.25 -7.24
CA ASP A 115 -11.14 -3.63 -6.90
C ASP A 115 -9.62 -3.75 -6.78
N ASP A 116 -8.86 -3.21 -7.74
CA ASP A 116 -7.39 -3.21 -7.72
C ASP A 116 -6.83 -2.41 -6.53
N ALA A 117 -7.45 -1.26 -6.21
CA ALA A 117 -7.11 -0.52 -5.00
C ALA A 117 -7.37 -1.35 -3.73
N GLY A 118 -8.49 -2.07 -3.67
CA GLY A 118 -8.82 -2.98 -2.58
C GLY A 118 -7.79 -4.10 -2.41
N GLN A 119 -7.33 -4.69 -3.51
CA GLN A 119 -6.27 -5.71 -3.50
C GLN A 119 -4.95 -5.15 -2.98
N ALA A 120 -4.57 -3.95 -3.43
CA ALA A 120 -3.37 -3.28 -2.95
C ALA A 120 -3.43 -2.98 -1.43
N LEU A 121 -4.59 -2.58 -0.92
CA LEU A 121 -4.79 -2.36 0.53
C LEU A 121 -4.73 -3.65 1.34
N ALA A 122 -5.29 -4.75 0.82
CA ALA A 122 -5.17 -6.06 1.44
C ALA A 122 -3.68 -6.49 1.53
N ALA A 123 -2.93 -6.34 0.44
CA ALA A 123 -1.49 -6.65 0.44
C ALA A 123 -0.70 -5.75 1.42
N ALA A 124 -1.03 -4.46 1.50
CA ALA A 124 -0.42 -3.56 2.48
C ALA A 124 -0.63 -4.05 3.92
N ARG A 125 -1.85 -4.50 4.24
CA ARG A 125 -2.17 -5.05 5.56
C ARG A 125 -1.43 -6.37 5.82
N ASP A 126 -1.33 -7.24 4.84
CA ASP A 126 -0.63 -8.53 4.98
C ASP A 126 0.86 -8.33 5.28
N CYS A 127 1.50 -7.31 4.69
CA CYS A 127 2.88 -6.93 5.01
C CYS A 127 3.07 -6.56 6.48
N LEU A 128 2.08 -5.90 7.11
CA LEU A 128 2.12 -5.54 8.53
C LEU A 128 1.78 -6.71 9.46
N GLY A 129 1.02 -7.70 8.97
CA GLY A 129 0.57 -8.87 9.74
C GLY A 129 1.53 -10.06 9.73
N ALA A 130 2.51 -10.09 8.83
CA ALA A 130 3.49 -11.18 8.77
C ALA A 130 4.40 -11.15 10.02
N PRO A 131 4.44 -12.21 10.84
CA PRO A 131 5.40 -12.26 11.95
C PRO A 131 6.82 -12.16 11.38
N CYS A 132 7.60 -11.21 11.93
CA CYS A 132 9.01 -11.08 11.64
C CYS A 132 9.66 -12.45 11.72
N ARG A 133 10.11 -13.00 10.58
CA ARG A 133 11.04 -14.13 10.63
C ARG A 133 12.28 -13.56 11.33
N PRO A 134 12.69 -14.09 12.50
CA PRO A 134 13.93 -13.64 13.09
C PRO A 134 15.02 -13.92 12.07
N THR A 135 15.71 -12.88 11.64
CA THR A 135 16.93 -13.01 10.87
C THR A 135 17.90 -13.77 11.75
N THR A 136 17.97 -15.09 11.58
CA THR A 136 19.04 -15.89 12.16
C THR A 136 20.35 -15.22 11.75
N PRO A 137 21.23 -14.85 12.71
CA PRO A 137 22.55 -14.37 12.36
C PRO A 137 23.16 -15.45 11.49
N ASN A 138 23.50 -15.09 10.25
CA ASN A 138 24.16 -15.98 9.33
C ASN A 138 25.42 -16.44 10.06
N ALA A 139 25.44 -17.70 10.51
CA ALA A 139 26.58 -18.26 11.20
C ALA A 139 27.76 -18.04 10.25
N THR A 140 28.74 -17.28 10.72
CA THR A 140 29.99 -17.05 10.03
C THR A 140 30.50 -18.38 9.53
N ALA A 141 30.47 -18.57 8.21
CA ALA A 141 31.14 -19.68 7.56
C ALA A 141 32.60 -19.60 8.02
N SER A 142 32.99 -20.54 8.88
CA SER A 142 34.35 -20.64 9.39
C SER A 142 35.23 -20.99 8.20
N VAL A 143 35.92 -20.00 7.66
CA VAL A 143 36.96 -20.22 6.65
C VAL A 143 38.08 -21.02 7.34
N PRO A 144 38.46 -22.22 6.84
CA PRO A 144 39.58 -22.95 7.40
C PRO A 144 40.86 -22.19 7.09
N VAL A 145 41.57 -21.74 8.14
CA VAL A 145 42.91 -21.15 8.02
C VAL A 145 43.91 -22.28 7.72
N PRO A 146 44.70 -22.20 6.63
CA PRO A 146 45.76 -23.19 6.38
C PRO A 146 46.89 -23.04 7.40
N ALA A 147 47.33 -24.16 7.98
CA ALA A 147 48.43 -24.19 8.93
C ALA A 147 49.78 -23.81 8.28
N PRO A 148 50.65 -23.06 8.98
CA PRO A 148 51.97 -22.71 8.46
C PRO A 148 52.91 -23.93 8.50
N THR A 149 53.39 -24.36 7.33
CA THR A 149 54.49 -25.31 7.21
C THR A 149 55.80 -24.67 7.68
N ALA A 150 56.22 -24.99 8.90
CA ALA A 150 57.60 -24.82 9.32
C ALA A 150 58.47 -25.87 8.60
N ARG A 151 59.34 -25.45 7.67
CA ARG A 151 60.45 -26.30 7.23
C ARG A 151 61.79 -25.61 7.48
N ARG A 152 62.57 -26.37 8.24
CA ARG A 152 63.78 -26.07 8.99
C ARG A 152 64.99 -25.91 8.06
N ARG A 153 65.89 -24.99 8.40
CA ARG A 153 67.25 -24.89 7.83
C ARG A 153 68.05 -26.15 8.16
N SER A 154 68.81 -26.62 7.18
CA SER A 154 70.11 -27.31 7.34
C SER A 154 70.92 -27.02 6.09
#